data_AF-A0A5J6PEU8-F1
#
_entry.id   AF-A0A5J6PEU8-F1
#
_cell.length_a   1.000
_cell.length_b   1.000
_cell.length_c   1.000
_cell.angle_alpha   90.00
_cell.angle_beta   90.00
_cell.angle_gamma   90.00
#
_symmetry.space_group_name_H-M   'P 1'
#
loop_
_entity.id
_entity.type
_entity.pdbx_description
1 polymer ?
#
loop_
_entity_poly.entity_id
_entity_poly.type
_entity_poly.pdbx_seq_one_letter_code
_entity_poly.pdbx_strand_id
1 'polypeptide(L)'
;MLGYFPVPYPDELLYSVIARYKLHQGIVSDRQIVNDLFGSRNVAAVVDFPGHLLDLEQKTYHLTHIAADQWLTKHSLYPAYKYFLQADRNEKVVQSVLMGKAWDVHTRTGVSASNIKVPKFLRLCKHCYRDELELFGEPYWHRLHQLSGVMVCPIHKEYLYETDALFRPQGKYEFFPAINASLVRKIPLDLTAKQKQKLMQLSQHINELINLDESYSISHEQWSMYYRQLAESKNFTVGKRVDHDEISIYMENYWSSCLLNILGLATDNFYWVKNLFRKHRKSFHYLYHLAVWQAMGEISPQDAVVCACHLVPKLQKQETSKFKSNHPALAMKRKEWKLAIAANPLQGIKWLRTCGGFCALYAWLYRNDRYWLQRNKPDSVYRYEKRQLIDWKRRDNEMVNHLKHLKEVGSLNNKSGRCSMSWLIQQSGRRSLLEKNQDKLPCSIKFISRLAESPESYRKRRIDQAIEELFANHQSLETWVILRKAGIRKEYQTPSIIKYINKLKRKLSLGVTYIIPQST
;
A
#
# COMPACT_ATOMS: atom_id res chain seq x y z
N MET A 1 28.66 -17.61 9.81
CA MET A 1 27.81 -18.32 8.84
C MET A 1 26.64 -18.92 9.60
N LEU A 2 25.42 -18.91 9.06
CA LEU A 2 24.24 -19.41 9.75
C LEU A 2 24.34 -20.94 9.91
N GLY A 3 24.13 -21.46 11.12
CA GLY A 3 24.26 -22.90 11.41
C GLY A 3 22.98 -23.71 11.23
N TYR A 4 21.81 -23.05 11.17
CA TYR A 4 20.51 -23.69 11.06
C TYR A 4 19.49 -22.73 10.45
N PHE A 5 18.60 -23.26 9.60
CA PHE A 5 17.41 -22.58 9.12
C PHE A 5 16.38 -23.65 8.73
N PRO A 6 15.08 -23.53 9.09
CA PRO A 6 14.11 -24.57 8.80
C PRO A 6 13.90 -24.74 7.30
N VAL A 7 13.77 -25.98 6.85
CA VAL A 7 13.24 -26.27 5.52
C VAL A 7 11.74 -25.96 5.52
N PRO A 8 11.21 -25.26 4.49
CA PRO A 8 9.78 -24.97 4.41
C PRO A 8 8.91 -26.21 4.24
N TYR A 9 7.75 -26.20 4.87
CA TYR A 9 6.70 -27.18 4.65
C TYR A 9 5.86 -26.88 3.38
N PRO A 10 5.05 -27.85 2.89
CA PRO A 10 4.19 -27.64 1.73
C PRO A 10 3.23 -26.46 1.94
N ASP A 11 3.15 -25.57 0.95
CA ASP A 11 2.31 -24.36 1.01
C ASP A 11 2.66 -23.38 2.15
N GLU A 12 3.87 -23.46 2.73
CA GLU A 12 4.29 -22.56 3.81
C GLU A 12 4.78 -21.19 3.30
N LEU A 13 4.42 -20.11 4.00
CA LEU A 13 4.97 -18.77 3.78
C LEU A 13 6.39 -18.62 4.32
N LEU A 14 7.25 -17.85 3.64
CA LEU A 14 8.55 -17.44 4.18
C LEU A 14 8.42 -16.75 5.54
N TYR A 15 7.37 -15.95 5.73
CA TYR A 15 7.05 -15.34 7.03
C TYR A 15 6.93 -16.41 8.15
N SER A 16 6.30 -17.54 7.84
CA SER A 16 6.15 -18.67 8.76
C SER A 16 7.47 -19.37 9.04
N VAL A 17 8.26 -19.63 8.01
CA VAL A 17 9.58 -20.27 8.13
C VAL A 17 10.49 -19.46 9.06
N ILE A 18 10.49 -18.12 8.91
CA ILE A 18 11.25 -17.22 9.79
C ILE A 18 10.68 -17.23 11.22
N ALA A 19 9.35 -17.32 11.38
CA ALA A 19 8.72 -17.42 12.69
C ALA A 19 9.06 -18.75 13.41
N ARG A 20 9.18 -19.87 12.68
CA ARG A 20 9.68 -21.15 13.20
C ARG A 20 11.14 -21.06 13.57
N TYR A 21 11.97 -20.51 12.69
CA TYR A 21 13.40 -20.28 12.95
C TYR A 21 13.63 -19.53 14.27
N LYS A 22 12.83 -18.47 14.51
CA LYS A 22 12.83 -17.72 15.77
C LYS A 22 12.63 -18.63 17.00
N LEU A 23 11.62 -19.49 16.95
CA LEU A 23 11.30 -20.40 18.05
C LEU A 23 12.38 -21.47 18.23
N HIS A 24 12.82 -22.11 17.15
CA HIS A 24 13.80 -23.19 17.19
C HIS A 24 15.14 -22.75 17.76
N GLN A 25 15.52 -21.49 17.52
CA GLN A 25 16.74 -20.89 18.04
C GLN A 25 16.56 -20.16 19.38
N GLY A 26 15.34 -20.10 19.92
CA GLY A 26 15.06 -19.36 21.16
C GLY A 26 15.37 -17.86 21.08
N ILE A 27 15.26 -17.26 19.90
CA ILE A 27 15.65 -15.85 19.69
C ILE A 27 14.57 -14.93 20.25
N VAL A 28 14.93 -14.17 21.28
CA VAL A 28 14.01 -13.20 21.91
C VAL A 28 13.97 -11.88 21.13
N SER A 29 15.08 -11.48 20.47
CA SER A 29 15.16 -10.22 19.75
C SER A 29 14.81 -10.36 18.27
N ASP A 30 13.63 -9.87 17.89
CA ASP A 30 13.18 -9.85 16.49
C ASP A 30 14.15 -9.13 15.54
N ARG A 31 14.84 -8.11 16.05
CA ARG A 31 15.83 -7.36 15.28
C ARG A 31 17.07 -8.19 14.95
N GLN A 32 17.44 -9.13 15.82
CA GLN A 32 18.57 -10.02 15.62
C GLN A 32 18.29 -10.95 14.44
N ILE A 33 17.09 -11.54 14.37
CA ILE A 33 16.66 -12.43 13.27
C ILE A 33 16.88 -11.76 11.91
N VAL A 34 16.40 -10.52 11.78
CA VAL A 34 16.50 -9.78 10.53
C VAL A 34 17.96 -9.48 10.16
N ASN A 35 18.80 -9.21 11.14
CA ASN A 35 20.23 -9.00 10.90
C ASN A 35 20.93 -10.31 10.49
N ASP A 36 20.57 -11.43 11.12
CA ASP A 36 21.19 -12.73 10.87
C ASP A 36 20.82 -13.28 9.48
N LEU A 37 19.55 -13.12 9.09
CA LEU A 37 19.02 -13.64 7.84
C LEU A 37 19.26 -12.73 6.62
N PHE A 38 19.28 -11.40 6.80
CA PHE A 38 19.36 -10.46 5.67
C PHE A 38 20.56 -9.53 5.71
N GLY A 39 21.36 -9.53 6.79
CA GLY A 39 22.51 -8.62 6.93
C GLY A 39 22.15 -7.12 7.01
N SER A 40 20.86 -6.79 7.11
CA SER A 40 20.33 -5.43 7.07
C SER A 40 19.33 -5.22 8.18
N ARG A 41 19.47 -4.12 8.93
CA ARG A 41 18.51 -3.74 9.98
C ARG A 41 17.24 -3.10 9.41
N ASN A 42 17.08 -3.04 8.08
CA ASN A 42 15.98 -2.33 7.45
C ASN A 42 14.85 -3.22 6.94
N VAL A 43 15.00 -4.54 6.94
CA VAL A 43 13.97 -5.48 6.47
C VAL A 43 12.80 -5.48 7.43
N ALA A 44 11.58 -5.42 6.90
CA ALA A 44 10.36 -5.52 7.69
C ALA A 44 9.75 -6.92 7.57
N ALA A 45 9.07 -7.37 8.62
CA ALA A 45 8.26 -8.58 8.61
C ALA A 45 7.00 -8.34 7.77
N VAL A 46 6.98 -8.90 6.55
CA VAL A 46 5.90 -8.74 5.57
C VAL A 46 5.38 -10.12 5.19
N VAL A 47 4.08 -10.33 5.33
CA VAL A 47 3.42 -11.62 5.11
C VAL A 47 3.26 -11.95 3.62
N ASP A 48 2.97 -10.96 2.77
CA ASP A 48 2.58 -11.19 1.38
C ASP A 48 3.74 -11.13 0.38
N PHE A 49 4.47 -10.02 0.38
CA PHE A 49 5.60 -9.76 -0.53
C PHE A 49 6.85 -9.47 0.30
N PRO A 50 7.57 -10.51 0.76
CA PRO A 50 8.83 -10.34 1.47
C PRO A 50 9.84 -9.61 0.57
N GLY A 51 10.76 -8.85 1.17
CA GLY A 51 11.86 -8.20 0.45
C GLY A 51 13.20 -8.84 0.78
N HIS A 52 14.25 -8.44 0.06
CA HIS A 52 15.64 -8.83 0.33
C HIS A 52 15.91 -10.33 0.14
N LEU A 53 15.25 -10.96 -0.85
CA LEU A 53 15.38 -12.41 -1.03
C LEU A 53 16.77 -12.86 -1.50
N LEU A 54 17.51 -12.02 -2.23
CA LEU A 54 18.91 -12.33 -2.57
C LEU A 54 19.82 -12.33 -1.33
N ASP A 55 19.57 -11.43 -0.38
CA ASP A 55 20.30 -11.39 0.89
C ASP A 55 20.00 -12.65 1.71
N LEU A 56 18.74 -13.10 1.73
CA LEU A 56 18.33 -14.34 2.39
C LEU A 56 18.99 -15.57 1.75
N GLU A 57 18.97 -15.67 0.42
CA GLU A 57 19.60 -16.76 -0.33
C GLU A 57 21.08 -16.88 0.05
N GLN A 58 21.83 -15.77 0.03
CA GLN A 58 23.25 -15.77 0.43
C GLN A 58 23.50 -16.31 1.83
N LYS A 59 22.53 -16.20 2.74
CA LYS A 59 22.65 -16.67 4.13
C LYS A 59 22.12 -18.07 4.38
N THR A 60 21.24 -18.58 3.51
CA THR A 60 20.45 -19.80 3.79
C THR A 60 20.57 -20.88 2.73
N TYR A 61 21.08 -20.56 1.53
CA TYR A 61 21.11 -21.51 0.41
C TYR A 61 21.91 -22.77 0.72
N HIS A 62 23.00 -22.69 1.50
CA HIS A 62 23.78 -23.85 1.91
C HIS A 62 23.04 -24.79 2.88
N LEU A 63 21.89 -24.36 3.41
CA LEU A 63 21.04 -25.15 4.32
C LEU A 63 19.76 -25.64 3.65
N THR A 64 19.14 -24.79 2.83
CA THR A 64 17.82 -25.08 2.23
C THR A 64 17.88 -25.49 0.77
N HIS A 65 18.94 -25.11 0.05
CA HIS A 65 19.02 -25.20 -1.40
C HIS A 65 17.89 -24.47 -2.14
N ILE A 66 17.30 -23.44 -1.53
CA ILE A 66 16.22 -22.63 -2.11
C ILE A 66 16.76 -21.27 -2.55
N ALA A 67 16.64 -21.00 -3.84
CA ALA A 67 17.05 -19.74 -4.45
C ALA A 67 16.01 -18.61 -4.24
N ALA A 68 16.41 -17.35 -4.43
CA ALA A 68 15.56 -16.20 -4.16
C ALA A 68 14.27 -16.16 -5.01
N ASP A 69 14.33 -16.64 -6.26
CA ASP A 69 13.16 -16.79 -7.13
C ASP A 69 12.19 -17.85 -6.58
N GLN A 70 12.69 -18.97 -6.07
CA GLN A 70 11.87 -20.00 -5.46
C GLN A 70 11.22 -19.54 -4.16
N TRP A 71 11.91 -18.73 -3.33
CA TRP A 71 11.28 -18.08 -2.18
C TRP A 71 10.11 -17.19 -2.59
N LEU A 72 10.25 -16.46 -3.71
CA LEU A 72 9.20 -15.61 -4.24
C LEU A 72 8.03 -16.43 -4.79
N THR A 73 8.28 -17.48 -5.57
CA THR A 73 7.21 -18.19 -6.30
C THR A 73 6.60 -19.33 -5.52
N LYS A 74 7.32 -19.93 -4.56
CA LYS A 74 6.82 -21.06 -3.76
C LYS A 74 6.46 -20.70 -2.33
N HIS A 75 6.97 -19.58 -1.79
CA HIS A 75 6.83 -19.23 -0.37
C HIS A 75 6.35 -17.78 -0.13
N SER A 76 5.68 -17.17 -1.11
CA SER A 76 5.03 -15.86 -0.97
C SER A 76 3.65 -15.83 -1.63
N LEU A 77 2.95 -14.69 -1.55
CA LEU A 77 1.65 -14.50 -2.22
C LEU A 77 1.78 -13.98 -3.66
N TYR A 78 2.99 -13.76 -4.17
CA TYR A 78 3.25 -13.31 -5.55
C TYR A 78 2.59 -14.15 -6.65
N PRO A 79 2.55 -15.50 -6.59
CA PRO A 79 1.94 -16.32 -7.63
C PRO A 79 0.48 -15.97 -7.93
N ALA A 80 -0.28 -15.48 -6.95
CA ALA A 80 -1.65 -15.06 -7.16
C ALA A 80 -1.78 -13.84 -8.10
N TYR A 81 -0.72 -13.05 -8.26
CA TYR A 81 -0.77 -11.78 -9.01
C TYR A 81 -0.03 -11.83 -10.35
N LYS A 82 0.98 -12.69 -10.50
CA LYS A 82 1.91 -12.66 -11.65
C LYS A 82 1.22 -12.71 -13.02
N TYR A 83 0.18 -13.53 -13.17
CA TYR A 83 -0.51 -13.77 -14.44
C TYR A 83 -1.31 -12.56 -14.95
N PHE A 84 -1.52 -11.56 -14.08
CA PHE A 84 -2.29 -10.36 -14.37
C PHE A 84 -1.39 -9.11 -14.49
N LEU A 85 -0.08 -9.28 -14.35
CA LEU A 85 0.93 -8.23 -14.51
C LEU A 85 1.48 -8.22 -15.94
N GLN A 86 1.63 -7.03 -16.53
CA GLN A 86 2.41 -6.89 -17.76
C GLN A 86 3.87 -7.25 -17.49
N ALA A 87 4.55 -7.83 -18.49
CA ALA A 87 5.93 -8.30 -18.38
C ALA A 87 6.88 -7.24 -17.76
N ASP A 88 6.84 -5.99 -18.25
CA ASP A 88 7.68 -4.89 -17.76
C ASP A 88 7.42 -4.54 -16.28
N ARG A 89 6.16 -4.64 -15.84
CA ARG A 89 5.78 -4.42 -14.43
C ARG A 89 6.14 -5.62 -13.57
N ASN A 90 5.97 -6.82 -14.12
CA ASN A 90 6.27 -8.06 -13.44
C ASN A 90 7.77 -8.15 -13.11
N GLU A 91 8.64 -7.89 -14.09
CA GLU A 91 10.09 -7.80 -13.87
C GLU A 91 10.44 -6.79 -12.78
N LYS A 92 9.82 -5.61 -12.81
CA LYS A 92 10.05 -4.58 -11.79
C LYS A 92 9.59 -5.03 -10.40
N VAL A 93 8.48 -5.74 -10.27
CA VAL A 93 8.01 -6.32 -9.00
C VAL A 93 9.02 -7.34 -8.48
N VAL A 94 9.44 -8.28 -9.34
CA VAL A 94 10.44 -9.31 -9.00
C VAL A 94 11.74 -8.64 -8.54
N GLN A 95 12.29 -7.72 -9.33
CA GLN A 95 13.51 -6.97 -8.97
C GLN A 95 13.37 -6.22 -7.64
N SER A 96 12.25 -5.54 -7.41
CA SER A 96 11.97 -4.83 -6.16
C SER A 96 11.96 -5.76 -4.95
N VAL A 97 11.38 -6.96 -5.08
CA VAL A 97 11.33 -7.96 -4.01
C VAL A 97 12.73 -8.56 -3.76
N LEU A 98 13.40 -9.01 -4.83
CA LEU A 98 14.73 -9.63 -4.76
C LEU A 98 15.77 -8.70 -4.10
N MET A 99 15.80 -7.42 -4.50
CA MET A 99 16.75 -6.42 -3.99
C MET A 99 16.29 -5.69 -2.71
N GLY A 100 15.04 -5.89 -2.26
CA GLY A 100 14.49 -5.25 -1.07
C GLY A 100 14.03 -3.79 -1.21
N LYS A 101 13.79 -3.32 -2.44
CA LYS A 101 13.14 -2.03 -2.74
C LYS A 101 11.64 -2.21 -2.99
N ALA A 102 10.96 -2.91 -2.10
CA ALA A 102 9.58 -3.39 -2.28
C ALA A 102 8.47 -2.38 -1.89
N TRP A 103 8.78 -1.09 -1.73
CA TRP A 103 7.85 -0.09 -1.19
C TRP A 103 6.61 0.18 -2.07
N ASP A 104 6.65 -0.14 -3.36
CA ASP A 104 5.55 0.06 -4.30
C ASP A 104 4.97 -1.24 -4.88
N VAL A 105 5.33 -2.40 -4.33
CA VAL A 105 4.86 -3.71 -4.82
C VAL A 105 3.33 -3.81 -4.75
N HIS A 106 2.70 -3.38 -3.64
CA HIS A 106 1.24 -3.36 -3.50
C HIS A 106 0.54 -2.47 -4.54
N THR A 107 1.19 -1.37 -4.94
CA THR A 107 0.68 -0.47 -5.99
C THR A 107 0.80 -1.11 -7.37
N ARG A 108 1.94 -1.76 -7.66
CA ARG A 108 2.21 -2.41 -8.96
C ARG A 108 1.36 -3.65 -9.20
N THR A 109 1.08 -4.42 -8.14
CA THR A 109 0.22 -5.63 -8.16
C THR A 109 -1.27 -5.32 -8.24
N GLY A 110 -1.65 -4.03 -8.17
CA GLY A 110 -3.06 -3.60 -8.26
C GLY A 110 -3.85 -3.80 -6.96
N VAL A 111 -3.22 -4.31 -5.90
CA VAL A 111 -3.83 -4.48 -4.56
C VAL A 111 -4.35 -3.14 -4.05
N SER A 112 -3.51 -2.09 -4.09
CA SER A 112 -3.87 -0.75 -3.58
C SER A 112 -4.97 -0.04 -4.38
N ALA A 113 -5.22 -0.45 -5.63
CA ALA A 113 -6.22 0.15 -6.50
C ALA A 113 -7.55 -0.61 -6.54
N SER A 114 -7.66 -1.69 -5.76
CA SER A 114 -8.85 -2.55 -5.68
C SER A 114 -9.64 -2.30 -4.39
N ASN A 115 -10.94 -2.60 -4.42
CA ASN A 115 -11.78 -2.58 -3.20
C ASN A 115 -11.65 -3.86 -2.37
N ILE A 116 -10.88 -4.84 -2.88
CA ILE A 116 -10.66 -6.11 -2.22
C ILE A 116 -9.74 -5.88 -1.03
N LYS A 117 -10.24 -6.24 0.15
CA LYS A 117 -9.49 -6.07 1.39
C LYS A 117 -8.54 -7.23 1.59
N VAL A 118 -7.32 -6.89 2.01
CA VAL A 118 -6.40 -7.88 2.58
C VAL A 118 -6.92 -8.28 3.97
N PRO A 119 -6.70 -9.54 4.41
CA PRO A 119 -7.07 -9.96 5.76
C PRO A 119 -6.45 -9.04 6.82
N LYS A 120 -7.20 -8.75 7.89
CA LYS A 120 -6.67 -7.97 9.02
C LYS A 120 -5.79 -8.83 9.92
N PHE A 121 -6.22 -10.07 10.13
CA PHE A 121 -5.54 -11.07 10.95
C PHE A 121 -5.06 -12.22 10.07
N LEU A 122 -4.01 -12.89 10.50
CA LEU A 122 -3.59 -14.17 9.92
C LEU A 122 -4.68 -15.20 10.17
N ARG A 123 -4.88 -16.07 9.19
CA ARG A 123 -5.95 -17.07 9.19
C ARG A 123 -5.40 -18.47 9.12
N LEU A 124 -6.10 -19.41 9.73
CA LEU A 124 -5.74 -20.83 9.67
C LEU A 124 -6.99 -21.73 9.69
N CYS A 125 -6.81 -22.98 9.27
CA CYS A 125 -7.80 -24.02 9.43
C CYS A 125 -7.47 -24.83 10.69
N LYS A 126 -8.43 -25.00 11.62
CA LYS A 126 -8.18 -25.75 12.87
C LYS A 126 -7.81 -27.22 12.64
N HIS A 127 -8.22 -27.80 11.51
CA HIS A 127 -7.91 -29.18 11.17
C HIS A 127 -6.50 -29.27 10.57
N CYS A 128 -6.13 -28.37 9.64
CA CYS A 128 -4.74 -28.22 9.18
C CYS A 128 -3.78 -28.11 10.37
N TYR A 129 -4.08 -27.19 11.30
CA TYR A 129 -3.29 -26.99 12.52
C TYR A 129 -3.07 -28.27 13.34
N ARG A 130 -4.12 -29.09 13.52
CA ARG A 130 -4.05 -30.34 14.26
C ARG A 130 -3.26 -31.40 13.49
N ASP A 131 -3.55 -31.55 12.21
CA ASP A 131 -2.93 -32.57 11.36
C ASP A 131 -1.41 -32.26 11.20
N GLU A 132 -1.03 -30.98 11.13
CA GLU A 132 0.37 -30.52 11.11
C GLU A 132 1.08 -30.73 12.45
N LEU A 133 0.40 -30.51 13.58
CA LEU A 133 0.94 -30.84 14.90
C LEU A 133 1.26 -32.33 15.03
N GLU A 134 0.39 -33.19 14.50
CA GLU A 134 0.57 -34.63 14.52
C GLU A 134 1.68 -35.09 13.57
N LEU A 135 1.75 -34.51 12.37
CA LEU A 135 2.68 -34.93 11.31
C LEU A 135 4.09 -34.33 11.47
N PHE A 136 4.18 -33.06 11.87
CA PHE A 136 5.41 -32.29 11.89
C PHE A 136 5.84 -31.84 13.29
N GLY A 137 4.99 -32.03 14.30
CA GLY A 137 5.23 -31.55 15.67
C GLY A 137 4.94 -30.06 15.88
N GLU A 138 4.57 -29.35 14.81
CA GLU A 138 4.31 -27.91 14.84
C GLU A 138 3.50 -27.45 13.62
N PRO A 139 2.58 -26.49 13.79
CA PRO A 139 1.77 -25.91 12.72
C PRO A 139 2.48 -24.72 12.05
N TYR A 140 2.00 -24.32 10.88
CA TYR A 140 2.58 -23.21 10.12
C TYR A 140 1.56 -22.34 9.38
N TRP A 141 1.99 -21.15 8.94
CA TRP A 141 1.13 -20.27 8.15
C TRP A 141 1.16 -20.65 6.67
N HIS A 142 0.04 -21.22 6.21
CA HIS A 142 -0.22 -21.47 4.80
C HIS A 142 -0.32 -20.19 3.98
N ARG A 143 0.24 -20.21 2.75
CA ARG A 143 0.05 -19.16 1.74
C ARG A 143 -1.41 -19.06 1.35
N LEU A 144 -2.07 -20.19 1.09
CA LEU A 144 -3.43 -20.20 0.60
C LEU A 144 -4.40 -19.54 1.58
N HIS A 145 -4.29 -19.85 2.87
CA HIS A 145 -5.15 -19.29 3.92
C HIS A 145 -4.99 -17.76 4.05
N GLN A 146 -3.92 -17.17 3.53
CA GLN A 146 -3.62 -15.75 3.60
C GLN A 146 -4.14 -14.93 2.40
N LEU A 147 -4.60 -15.59 1.33
CA LEU A 147 -5.11 -14.91 0.13
C LEU A 147 -6.54 -14.39 0.31
N SER A 148 -6.79 -13.15 -0.11
CA SER A 148 -8.14 -12.59 -0.19
C SER A 148 -9.06 -13.52 -1.00
N GLY A 149 -10.29 -13.71 -0.51
CA GLY A 149 -11.28 -14.60 -1.12
C GLY A 149 -11.24 -16.05 -0.62
N VAL A 150 -10.14 -16.51 -0.04
CA VAL A 150 -10.09 -17.81 0.64
C VAL A 150 -10.75 -17.68 2.02
N MET A 151 -11.92 -18.29 2.18
CA MET A 151 -12.65 -18.33 3.46
C MET A 151 -12.93 -19.75 3.93
N VAL A 152 -12.85 -20.72 3.02
CA VAL A 152 -13.04 -22.14 3.29
C VAL A 152 -11.75 -22.84 2.92
N CYS A 153 -11.21 -23.64 3.83
CA CYS A 153 -10.09 -24.51 3.53
C CYS A 153 -10.52 -25.54 2.47
N PRO A 154 -9.85 -25.64 1.31
CA PRO A 154 -10.26 -26.61 0.29
C PRO A 154 -9.94 -28.06 0.68
N ILE A 155 -9.03 -28.27 1.64
CA ILE A 155 -8.65 -29.61 2.13
C ILE A 155 -9.76 -30.14 3.06
N HIS A 156 -10.02 -29.43 4.17
CA HIS A 156 -10.99 -29.88 5.18
C HIS A 156 -12.42 -29.41 4.96
N LYS A 157 -12.66 -28.60 3.92
CA LYS A 157 -13.99 -28.06 3.54
C LYS A 157 -14.67 -27.29 4.67
N GLU A 158 -13.88 -26.73 5.57
CA GLU A 158 -14.32 -25.97 6.74
C GLU A 158 -13.87 -24.52 6.65
N TYR A 159 -14.65 -23.64 7.27
CA TYR A 159 -14.32 -22.22 7.33
C TYR A 159 -13.03 -21.97 8.09
N LEU A 160 -12.25 -21.01 7.59
CA LEU A 160 -11.03 -20.55 8.27
C LEU A 160 -11.36 -19.74 9.51
N TYR A 161 -10.42 -19.71 10.44
CA TYR A 161 -10.43 -18.89 11.64
C TYR A 161 -9.47 -17.71 11.47
N GLU A 162 -9.91 -16.50 11.84
CA GLU A 162 -9.02 -15.40 12.18
C GLU A 162 -8.38 -15.68 13.53
N THR A 163 -7.08 -15.39 13.60
CA THR A 163 -6.30 -15.48 14.83
C THR A 163 -6.15 -14.12 15.50
N ASP A 164 -5.46 -14.09 16.63
CA ASP A 164 -5.01 -12.87 17.31
C ASP A 164 -3.78 -12.21 16.63
N ALA A 165 -3.11 -12.92 15.73
CA ALA A 165 -1.96 -12.42 14.98
C ALA A 165 -2.39 -11.50 13.82
N LEU A 166 -1.79 -10.32 13.72
CA LEU A 166 -2.07 -9.36 12.65
C LEU A 166 -1.38 -9.76 11.33
N PHE A 167 -2.10 -9.66 10.21
CA PHE A 167 -1.53 -9.85 8.88
C PHE A 167 -0.48 -8.78 8.54
N ARG A 168 -0.67 -7.56 9.07
CA ARG A 168 0.31 -6.48 9.06
C ARG A 168 0.80 -6.30 10.49
N PRO A 169 1.99 -6.83 10.84
CA PRO A 169 2.51 -6.72 12.19
C PRO A 169 2.66 -5.25 12.62
N GLN A 170 2.48 -4.96 13.92
CA GLN A 170 2.69 -3.61 14.44
C GLN A 170 4.18 -3.33 14.60
N GLY A 171 4.93 -4.33 15.06
CA GLY A 171 6.38 -4.30 15.11
C GLY A 171 6.99 -4.50 13.73
N LYS A 172 7.96 -3.66 13.36
CA LYS A 172 8.67 -3.77 12.07
C LYS A 172 9.28 -5.16 11.84
N TYR A 173 9.70 -5.85 12.90
CA TYR A 173 10.44 -7.11 12.83
C TYR A 173 9.64 -8.31 13.38
N GLU A 174 8.34 -8.12 13.62
CA GLU A 174 7.53 -9.07 14.37
C GLU A 174 7.08 -10.26 13.49
N PHE A 175 7.80 -11.38 13.65
CA PHE A 175 7.43 -12.69 13.11
C PHE A 175 6.69 -13.49 14.18
N PHE A 176 5.41 -13.75 13.93
CA PHE A 176 4.52 -14.42 14.87
C PHE A 176 4.34 -15.89 14.50
N PRO A 177 4.77 -16.85 15.34
CA PRO A 177 4.67 -18.28 15.04
C PRO A 177 3.23 -18.80 15.12
N ALA A 178 2.84 -19.70 14.21
CA ALA A 178 1.49 -20.26 14.17
C ALA A 178 1.13 -21.03 15.45
N ILE A 179 2.10 -21.74 16.06
CA ILE A 179 1.90 -22.48 17.32
C ILE A 179 1.47 -21.59 18.50
N ASN A 180 1.79 -20.30 18.45
CA ASN A 180 1.44 -19.33 19.48
C ASN A 180 0.11 -18.61 19.19
N ALA A 181 -0.55 -18.91 18.07
CA ALA A 181 -1.74 -18.20 17.65
C ALA A 181 -3.00 -18.73 18.33
N SER A 182 -3.81 -17.82 18.84
CA SER A 182 -5.13 -18.16 19.39
C SER A 182 -6.20 -18.03 18.32
N LEU A 183 -7.15 -18.97 18.27
CA LEU A 183 -8.32 -18.86 17.38
C LEU A 183 -9.32 -17.88 17.98
N VAL A 184 -9.56 -16.76 17.28
CA VAL A 184 -10.42 -15.67 17.79
C VAL A 184 -11.82 -15.75 17.19
N ARG A 185 -11.92 -15.92 15.86
CA ARG A 185 -13.20 -15.81 15.14
C ARG A 185 -13.26 -16.71 13.92
N LYS A 186 -14.38 -17.42 13.71
CA LYS A 186 -14.67 -18.17 12.47
C LYS A 186 -15.24 -17.25 11.38
N ILE A 187 -14.79 -17.39 10.13
CA ILE A 187 -15.24 -16.57 8.97
C ILE A 187 -15.99 -17.44 7.96
N PRO A 188 -17.18 -17.06 7.44
CA PRO A 188 -18.32 -16.34 8.02
C PRO A 188 -19.33 -17.32 8.66
N LEU A 189 -20.16 -16.85 9.60
CA LEU A 189 -21.04 -17.73 10.40
C LEU A 189 -22.43 -17.96 9.77
N ASP A 190 -22.92 -17.06 8.91
CA ASP A 190 -24.33 -17.01 8.49
C ASP A 190 -24.55 -17.24 6.98
N LEU A 191 -23.82 -18.19 6.39
CA LEU A 191 -23.95 -18.53 4.97
C LEU A 191 -24.66 -19.87 4.75
N THR A 192 -25.49 -19.90 3.70
CA THR A 192 -26.15 -21.14 3.24
C THR A 192 -25.12 -22.16 2.73
N ALA A 193 -25.49 -23.44 2.70
CA ALA A 193 -24.64 -24.51 2.15
C ALA A 193 -24.20 -24.23 0.69
N LYS A 194 -25.10 -23.68 -0.14
CA LYS A 194 -24.80 -23.29 -1.53
C LYS A 194 -23.79 -22.15 -1.61
N GLN A 195 -23.87 -21.18 -0.71
CA GLN A 195 -22.89 -20.09 -0.62
C GLN A 195 -21.53 -20.61 -0.14
N LYS A 196 -21.51 -21.50 0.87
CA LYS A 196 -20.29 -22.19 1.33
C LYS A 196 -19.61 -22.94 0.18
N GLN A 197 -20.40 -23.67 -0.62
CA GLN A 197 -19.89 -24.42 -1.77
C GLN A 197 -19.22 -23.51 -2.80
N LYS A 198 -19.81 -22.34 -3.12
CA LYS A 198 -19.18 -21.36 -4.01
C LYS A 198 -17.85 -20.83 -3.47
N LEU A 199 -17.77 -20.57 -2.16
CA LEU A 199 -16.52 -20.13 -1.52
C LEU A 199 -15.46 -21.24 -1.48
N MET A 200 -15.89 -22.51 -1.34
CA MET A 200 -15.01 -23.67 -1.42
C MET A 200 -14.43 -23.82 -2.83
N GLN A 201 -15.26 -23.75 -3.87
CA GLN A 201 -14.81 -23.75 -5.27
C GLN A 201 -13.85 -22.59 -5.55
N LEU A 202 -14.17 -21.38 -5.07
CA LEU A 202 -13.29 -20.23 -5.21
C LEU A 202 -11.92 -20.49 -4.56
N SER A 203 -11.91 -21.12 -3.39
CA SER A 203 -10.67 -21.46 -2.68
C SER A 203 -9.84 -22.51 -3.44
N GLN A 204 -10.50 -23.46 -4.13
CA GLN A 204 -9.85 -24.41 -5.03
C GLN A 204 -9.22 -23.71 -6.25
N HIS A 205 -9.95 -22.80 -6.90
CA HIS A 205 -9.42 -21.99 -8.00
C HIS A 205 -8.26 -21.11 -7.55
N ILE A 206 -8.31 -20.52 -6.35
CA ILE A 206 -7.17 -19.75 -5.83
C ILE A 206 -5.96 -20.68 -5.59
N ASN A 207 -6.18 -21.89 -5.07
CA ASN A 207 -5.11 -22.87 -4.86
C ASN A 207 -4.48 -23.34 -6.18
N GLU A 208 -5.30 -23.58 -7.20
CA GLU A 208 -4.81 -23.91 -8.54
C GLU A 208 -3.99 -22.75 -9.12
N LEU A 209 -4.52 -21.51 -9.06
CA LEU A 209 -3.86 -20.30 -9.55
C LEU A 209 -2.45 -20.10 -8.99
N ILE A 210 -2.26 -20.28 -7.67
CA ILE A 210 -0.95 -20.06 -7.03
C ILE A 210 0.06 -21.18 -7.27
N ASN A 211 -0.37 -22.30 -7.87
CA ASN A 211 0.47 -23.44 -8.19
C ASN A 211 0.53 -23.73 -9.70
N LEU A 212 0.04 -22.81 -10.55
CA LEU A 212 0.17 -22.91 -12.01
C LEU A 212 1.63 -22.83 -12.47
N ASP A 213 1.90 -23.34 -13.69
CA ASP A 213 3.21 -23.25 -14.33
C ASP A 213 3.70 -21.81 -14.41
N GLU A 214 4.94 -21.62 -14.01
CA GLU A 214 5.53 -20.33 -13.90
C GLU A 214 5.89 -19.67 -15.24
N SER A 215 5.94 -20.46 -16.34
CA SER A 215 6.32 -19.98 -17.67
C SER A 215 5.30 -19.05 -18.32
N TYR A 216 4.04 -19.06 -17.86
CA TYR A 216 2.99 -18.27 -18.50
C TYR A 216 3.16 -16.76 -18.25
N SER A 217 3.06 -16.00 -19.34
CA SER A 217 3.04 -14.53 -19.31
C SER A 217 1.95 -14.02 -20.25
N ILE A 218 1.03 -13.22 -19.70
CA ILE A 218 -0.16 -12.75 -20.43
C ILE A 218 -0.17 -11.22 -20.48
N SER A 219 -0.20 -10.69 -21.70
CA SER A 219 -0.30 -9.27 -21.94
C SER A 219 -1.72 -8.75 -21.71
N HIS A 220 -1.86 -7.45 -21.46
CA HIS A 220 -3.17 -6.78 -21.44
C HIS A 220 -3.96 -6.98 -22.75
N GLU A 221 -3.29 -7.11 -23.88
CA GLU A 221 -3.96 -7.32 -25.16
C GLU A 221 -4.57 -8.72 -25.25
N GLN A 222 -3.83 -9.74 -24.82
CA GLN A 222 -4.33 -11.11 -24.66
C GLN A 222 -5.53 -11.15 -23.70
N TRP A 223 -5.43 -10.53 -22.52
CA TRP A 223 -6.58 -10.45 -21.61
C TRP A 223 -7.78 -9.71 -22.23
N SER A 224 -7.55 -8.62 -22.97
CA SER A 224 -8.62 -7.91 -23.68
C SER A 224 -9.30 -8.76 -24.74
N MET A 225 -8.55 -9.63 -25.42
CA MET A 225 -9.09 -10.57 -26.40
C MET A 225 -9.85 -11.70 -25.72
N TYR A 226 -9.29 -12.27 -24.65
CA TYR A 226 -9.91 -13.34 -23.86
C TYR A 226 -11.28 -12.92 -23.35
N TYR A 227 -11.39 -11.77 -22.67
CA TYR A 227 -12.68 -11.31 -22.14
C TYR A 227 -13.70 -10.96 -23.23
N ARG A 228 -13.24 -10.53 -24.42
CA ARG A 228 -14.14 -10.32 -25.56
C ARG A 228 -14.70 -11.65 -26.06
N GLN A 229 -13.84 -12.65 -26.28
CA GLN A 229 -14.26 -13.98 -26.71
C GLN A 229 -15.14 -14.66 -25.66
N LEU A 230 -14.85 -14.46 -24.37
CA LEU A 230 -15.68 -14.96 -23.28
C LEU A 230 -17.09 -14.35 -23.33
N ALA A 231 -17.20 -13.03 -23.50
CA ALA A 231 -18.50 -12.37 -23.66
C ALA A 231 -19.26 -12.87 -24.90
N GLU A 232 -18.58 -13.04 -26.04
CA GLU A 232 -19.17 -13.59 -27.27
C GLU A 232 -19.68 -15.03 -27.04
N SER A 233 -18.88 -15.89 -26.41
CA SER A 233 -19.26 -17.29 -26.14
C SER A 233 -20.45 -17.46 -25.20
N LYS A 234 -20.72 -16.45 -24.36
CA LYS A 234 -21.84 -16.42 -23.42
C LYS A 234 -23.00 -15.56 -23.89
N ASN A 235 -22.98 -15.11 -25.15
CA ASN A 235 -24.00 -14.26 -25.76
C ASN A 235 -24.21 -12.90 -25.06
N PHE A 236 -23.22 -12.38 -24.35
CA PHE A 236 -23.26 -11.05 -23.71
C PHE A 236 -22.81 -9.94 -24.67
N THR A 237 -23.26 -9.99 -25.92
CA THR A 237 -22.88 -9.02 -26.94
C THR A 237 -24.08 -8.49 -27.70
N VAL A 238 -24.17 -7.16 -27.81
CA VAL A 238 -25.13 -6.47 -28.67
C VAL A 238 -24.38 -5.97 -29.91
N GLY A 239 -24.51 -6.72 -31.01
CA GLY A 239 -23.75 -6.49 -32.23
C GLY A 239 -22.24 -6.69 -32.00
N LYS A 240 -21.45 -5.60 -32.11
CA LYS A 240 -19.99 -5.63 -31.86
C LYS A 240 -19.58 -5.15 -30.46
N ARG A 241 -20.55 -4.85 -29.59
CA ARG A 241 -20.30 -4.29 -28.25
C ARG A 241 -20.65 -5.33 -27.20
N VAL A 242 -19.84 -5.40 -26.15
CA VAL A 242 -20.13 -6.21 -24.97
C VAL A 242 -21.23 -5.52 -24.16
N ASP A 243 -22.25 -6.27 -23.78
CA ASP A 243 -23.31 -5.83 -22.88
C ASP A 243 -22.82 -5.93 -21.44
N HIS A 244 -22.37 -4.80 -20.89
CA HIS A 244 -21.82 -4.77 -19.55
C HIS A 244 -22.90 -4.83 -18.46
N ASP A 245 -24.12 -4.40 -18.78
CA ASP A 245 -25.20 -4.33 -17.80
C ASP A 245 -25.75 -5.75 -17.58
N GLU A 246 -25.93 -6.51 -18.66
CA GLU A 246 -26.33 -7.92 -18.58
C GLU A 246 -25.30 -8.78 -17.84
N ILE A 247 -23.99 -8.57 -18.08
CA ILE A 247 -22.94 -9.26 -17.33
C ILE A 247 -23.02 -8.90 -15.84
N SER A 248 -23.28 -7.64 -15.50
CA SER A 248 -23.36 -7.21 -14.10
C SER A 248 -24.54 -7.88 -13.38
N ILE A 249 -25.71 -7.94 -14.03
CA ILE A 249 -26.89 -8.67 -13.53
C ILE A 249 -26.58 -10.15 -13.35
N TYR A 250 -25.91 -10.77 -14.33
CA TYR A 250 -25.50 -12.17 -14.26
C TYR A 250 -24.59 -12.45 -13.06
N MET A 251 -23.60 -11.58 -12.84
CA MET A 251 -22.66 -11.67 -11.72
C MET A 251 -23.36 -11.50 -10.37
N GLU A 252 -24.31 -10.58 -10.27
CA GLU A 252 -25.11 -10.38 -9.06
C GLU A 252 -26.00 -11.58 -8.74
N ASN A 253 -26.66 -12.15 -9.76
CA ASN A 253 -27.48 -13.35 -9.62
C ASN A 253 -26.65 -14.57 -9.21
N TYR A 254 -25.46 -14.74 -9.79
CA TYR A 254 -24.58 -15.85 -9.42
C TYR A 254 -24.04 -15.67 -8.00
N TRP A 255 -23.42 -14.53 -7.67
CA TRP A 255 -22.74 -14.41 -6.38
C TRP A 255 -23.67 -14.08 -5.22
N SER A 256 -24.85 -13.49 -5.47
CA SER A 256 -25.67 -12.77 -4.49
C SER A 256 -24.95 -11.55 -3.89
N SER A 257 -25.73 -10.53 -3.54
CA SER A 257 -25.22 -9.31 -2.88
C SER A 257 -24.43 -9.62 -1.61
N CYS A 258 -24.83 -10.66 -0.86
CA CYS A 258 -24.13 -11.12 0.33
C CYS A 258 -22.67 -11.54 0.04
N LEU A 259 -22.42 -12.46 -0.90
CA LEU A 259 -21.05 -12.90 -1.19
C LEU A 259 -20.23 -11.80 -1.87
N LEU A 260 -20.84 -10.99 -2.74
CA LEU A 260 -20.16 -9.86 -3.37
C LEU A 260 -19.62 -8.88 -2.32
N ASN A 261 -20.42 -8.59 -1.28
CA ASN A 261 -19.99 -7.74 -0.18
C ASN A 261 -18.85 -8.38 0.63
N ILE A 262 -18.98 -9.65 0.99
CA ILE A 262 -17.97 -10.38 1.77
C ILE A 262 -16.63 -10.45 1.02
N LEU A 263 -16.67 -10.67 -0.29
CA LEU A 263 -15.48 -10.75 -1.15
C LEU A 263 -14.87 -9.38 -1.52
N GLY A 264 -15.53 -8.27 -1.16
CA GLY A 264 -15.10 -6.92 -1.56
C GLY A 264 -15.27 -6.65 -3.07
N LEU A 265 -16.19 -7.39 -3.70
CA LEU A 265 -16.55 -7.26 -5.12
C LEU A 265 -17.79 -6.39 -5.35
N ALA A 266 -18.54 -6.10 -4.29
CA ALA A 266 -19.64 -5.15 -4.34
C ALA A 266 -19.09 -3.73 -4.55
N THR A 267 -19.54 -3.09 -5.63
CA THR A 267 -19.20 -1.70 -5.96
C THR A 267 -20.41 -1.02 -6.59
N ASP A 268 -20.56 0.28 -6.36
CA ASP A 268 -21.57 1.08 -7.05
C ASP A 268 -21.45 0.87 -8.57
N ASN A 269 -22.55 0.43 -9.19
CA ASN A 269 -22.68 0.21 -10.64
C ASN A 269 -21.71 -0.82 -11.25
N PHE A 270 -21.15 -1.77 -10.47
CA PHE A 270 -20.28 -2.85 -10.97
C PHE A 270 -19.16 -2.39 -11.92
N TYR A 271 -18.57 -1.22 -11.65
CA TYR A 271 -17.62 -0.58 -12.58
C TYR A 271 -16.38 -1.44 -12.89
N TRP A 272 -16.00 -2.34 -11.98
CA TRP A 272 -14.90 -3.28 -12.20
C TRP A 272 -15.22 -4.28 -13.32
N VAL A 273 -16.46 -4.79 -13.41
CA VAL A 273 -16.92 -5.70 -14.47
C VAL A 273 -16.78 -5.01 -15.83
N LYS A 274 -17.32 -3.79 -15.92
CA LYS A 274 -17.24 -2.95 -17.11
C LYS A 274 -15.80 -2.73 -17.57
N ASN A 275 -14.87 -2.49 -16.64
CA ASN A 275 -13.47 -2.29 -16.98
C ASN A 275 -12.75 -3.57 -17.38
N LEU A 276 -13.10 -4.70 -16.76
CA LEU A 276 -12.52 -6.01 -17.04
C LEU A 276 -12.88 -6.51 -18.44
N PHE A 277 -14.11 -6.25 -18.89
CA PHE A 277 -14.57 -6.62 -20.24
C PHE A 277 -14.25 -5.56 -21.32
N ARG A 278 -13.62 -4.45 -20.94
CA ARG A 278 -13.11 -3.44 -21.88
C ARG A 278 -11.66 -3.71 -22.23
N LYS A 279 -11.07 -2.85 -23.06
CA LYS A 279 -9.62 -2.88 -23.30
C LYS A 279 -8.88 -2.69 -21.98
N HIS A 280 -8.09 -3.69 -21.59
CA HIS A 280 -7.24 -3.66 -20.40
C HIS A 280 -6.18 -2.57 -20.56
N ARG A 281 -6.09 -1.68 -19.57
CA ARG A 281 -5.09 -0.60 -19.48
C ARG A 281 -4.28 -0.66 -18.19
N LYS A 282 -4.68 -1.54 -17.28
CA LYS A 282 -4.10 -1.74 -15.95
C LYS A 282 -4.31 -3.21 -15.56
N SER A 283 -3.48 -3.67 -14.63
CA SER A 283 -3.67 -4.94 -13.95
C SER A 283 -4.90 -4.87 -13.03
N PHE A 284 -5.62 -5.98 -12.96
CA PHE A 284 -6.73 -6.18 -12.04
C PHE A 284 -6.32 -7.19 -10.97
N HIS A 285 -6.93 -7.07 -9.79
CA HIS A 285 -6.76 -8.07 -8.74
C HIS A 285 -7.31 -9.43 -9.20
N TYR A 286 -6.64 -10.52 -8.86
CA TYR A 286 -6.98 -11.88 -9.34
C TYR A 286 -8.42 -12.28 -9.04
N LEU A 287 -8.97 -11.91 -7.89
CA LEU A 287 -10.37 -12.20 -7.56
C LEU A 287 -11.38 -11.66 -8.58
N TYR A 288 -11.12 -10.53 -9.26
CA TYR A 288 -12.03 -10.08 -10.31
C TYR A 288 -12.09 -11.07 -11.48
N HIS A 289 -10.95 -11.69 -11.81
CA HIS A 289 -10.88 -12.72 -12.83
C HIS A 289 -11.56 -14.01 -12.37
N LEU A 290 -11.17 -14.52 -11.19
CA LEU A 290 -11.72 -15.76 -10.64
C LEU A 290 -13.23 -15.68 -10.42
N ALA A 291 -13.74 -14.53 -9.98
CA ALA A 291 -15.18 -14.34 -9.78
C ALA A 291 -15.96 -14.48 -11.09
N VAL A 292 -15.42 -13.95 -12.20
CA VAL A 292 -16.04 -14.07 -13.52
C VAL A 292 -15.92 -15.48 -14.06
N TRP A 293 -14.73 -16.09 -13.97
CA TRP A 293 -14.49 -17.44 -14.48
C TRP A 293 -15.36 -18.48 -13.78
N GLN A 294 -15.49 -18.38 -12.46
CA GLN A 294 -16.36 -19.27 -11.70
C GLN A 294 -17.84 -19.06 -12.04
N ALA A 295 -18.30 -17.80 -12.15
CA ALA A 295 -19.68 -17.50 -12.49
C ALA A 295 -20.05 -17.96 -13.91
N MET A 296 -19.16 -17.79 -14.89
CA MET A 296 -19.41 -18.05 -16.31
C MET A 296 -19.17 -19.51 -16.72
N GLY A 297 -19.45 -20.46 -15.82
CA GLY A 297 -19.37 -21.89 -16.09
C GLY A 297 -18.13 -22.58 -15.51
N GLU A 298 -17.70 -22.14 -14.33
CA GLU A 298 -16.66 -22.83 -13.53
C GLU A 298 -15.35 -23.04 -14.32
N ILE A 299 -14.95 -22.03 -15.10
CA ILE A 299 -13.71 -22.07 -15.88
C ILE A 299 -12.53 -22.13 -14.90
N SER A 300 -11.68 -23.15 -15.05
CA SER A 300 -10.49 -23.30 -14.22
C SER A 300 -9.46 -22.19 -14.51
N PRO A 301 -8.69 -21.74 -13.51
CA PRO A 301 -7.56 -20.84 -13.70
C PRO A 301 -6.57 -21.32 -14.77
N GLN A 302 -6.23 -22.61 -14.80
CA GLN A 302 -5.32 -23.18 -15.81
C GLN A 302 -5.90 -22.97 -17.22
N ASP A 303 -7.17 -23.33 -17.44
CA ASP A 303 -7.80 -23.20 -18.77
C ASP A 303 -7.85 -21.74 -19.22
N ALA A 304 -8.22 -20.83 -18.32
CA ALA A 304 -8.30 -19.40 -18.62
C ALA A 304 -6.92 -18.81 -18.97
N VAL A 305 -5.88 -19.17 -18.19
CA VAL A 305 -4.51 -18.70 -18.41
C VAL A 305 -3.92 -19.27 -19.70
N VAL A 306 -4.06 -20.56 -19.95
CA VAL A 306 -3.61 -21.22 -21.18
C VAL A 306 -4.30 -20.64 -22.41
N CYS A 307 -5.63 -20.52 -22.35
CA CYS A 307 -6.42 -19.94 -23.43
C CYS A 307 -5.94 -18.51 -23.74
N ALA A 308 -5.83 -17.65 -22.72
CA ALA A 308 -5.37 -16.27 -22.89
C ALA A 308 -3.93 -16.20 -23.43
N CYS A 309 -3.03 -17.08 -22.98
CA CYS A 309 -1.64 -17.13 -23.42
C CYS A 309 -1.52 -17.49 -24.92
N HIS A 310 -2.39 -18.37 -25.42
CA HIS A 310 -2.40 -18.77 -26.84
C HIS A 310 -3.10 -17.76 -27.76
N LEU A 311 -3.77 -16.74 -27.22
CA LEU A 311 -4.32 -15.67 -28.05
C LEU A 311 -3.17 -14.87 -28.65
N VAL A 312 -3.07 -14.88 -29.97
CA VAL A 312 -2.10 -14.08 -30.69
C VAL A 312 -2.71 -12.69 -30.89
N PRO A 313 -2.17 -11.63 -30.25
CA PRO A 313 -2.55 -10.27 -30.60
C PRO A 313 -2.40 -10.11 -32.11
N LYS A 314 -3.42 -9.59 -32.78
CA LYS A 314 -3.21 -9.13 -34.16
C LYS A 314 -2.10 -8.09 -34.04
N LEU A 315 -0.89 -8.42 -34.53
CA LEU A 315 0.14 -7.43 -34.80
C LEU A 315 -0.62 -6.28 -35.42
N GLN A 316 -0.63 -5.11 -34.77
CA GLN A 316 -1.09 -3.93 -35.46
C GLN A 316 -0.25 -3.93 -36.72
N LYS A 317 -0.87 -4.26 -37.86
CA LYS A 317 -0.39 -3.78 -39.13
C LYS A 317 -0.15 -2.34 -38.83
N GLN A 318 1.12 -1.93 -38.83
CA GLN A 318 1.41 -0.56 -39.12
C GLN A 318 0.54 -0.30 -40.34
N GLU A 319 -0.52 0.48 -40.16
CA GLU A 319 -1.25 0.99 -41.29
C GLU A 319 -0.23 1.89 -41.99
N THR A 320 0.62 1.27 -42.82
CA THR A 320 0.92 1.79 -44.14
C THR A 320 -0.43 1.82 -44.83
N SER A 321 -1.28 2.77 -44.45
CA SER A 321 -2.39 3.14 -45.30
C SER A 321 -1.72 3.49 -46.61
N LYS A 322 -2.06 2.73 -47.65
CA LYS A 322 -1.77 3.13 -49.02
C LYS A 322 -2.31 4.56 -49.12
N PHE A 323 -1.41 5.53 -49.18
CA PHE A 323 -1.71 6.93 -49.37
C PHE A 323 -2.59 7.03 -50.63
N LYS A 324 -3.89 7.28 -50.47
CA LYS A 324 -4.70 7.85 -51.55
C LYS A 324 -4.31 9.33 -51.64
N SER A 325 -3.21 9.61 -52.31
CA SER A 325 -2.80 10.94 -52.71
C SER A 325 -3.71 11.44 -53.84
N ASN A 326 -4.53 12.45 -53.54
CA ASN A 326 -4.90 13.59 -54.38
C ASN A 326 -6.33 14.07 -54.09
N HIS A 327 -6.54 14.66 -52.90
CA HIS A 327 -7.72 15.48 -52.64
C HIS A 327 -7.28 16.96 -52.54
N PRO A 328 -7.79 17.89 -53.37
CA PRO A 328 -7.39 19.31 -53.33
C PRO A 328 -7.63 19.97 -51.97
N ALA A 329 -8.66 19.52 -51.25
CA ALA A 329 -8.96 19.92 -49.87
C ALA A 329 -7.80 19.67 -48.89
N LEU A 330 -7.02 18.60 -49.10
CA LEU A 330 -5.91 18.25 -48.21
C LEU A 330 -4.74 19.24 -48.36
N ALA A 331 -4.42 19.65 -49.59
CA ALA A 331 -3.41 20.67 -49.86
C ALA A 331 -3.81 22.03 -49.25
N MET A 332 -5.09 22.39 -49.36
CA MET A 332 -5.64 23.61 -48.77
C MET A 332 -5.54 23.59 -47.23
N LYS A 333 -5.95 22.50 -46.58
CA LYS A 333 -5.88 22.35 -45.12
C LYS A 333 -4.45 22.27 -44.59
N ARG A 334 -3.52 21.66 -45.33
CA ARG A 334 -2.08 21.70 -45.04
C ARG A 334 -1.52 23.12 -45.12
N LYS A 335 -1.92 23.90 -46.13
CA LYS A 335 -1.53 25.30 -46.28
C LYS A 335 -2.07 26.16 -45.14
N GLU A 336 -3.35 26.02 -44.79
CA GLU A 336 -3.97 26.68 -43.63
C GLU A 336 -3.21 26.35 -42.33
N TRP A 337 -2.83 25.10 -42.11
CA TRP A 337 -2.09 24.68 -40.91
C TRP A 337 -0.67 25.25 -40.86
N LYS A 338 0.04 25.29 -41.99
CA LYS A 338 1.37 25.93 -42.07
C LYS A 338 1.29 27.44 -41.84
N LEU A 339 0.26 28.11 -42.39
CA LEU A 339 0.02 29.53 -42.14
C LEU A 339 -0.31 29.79 -40.66
N ALA A 340 -1.10 28.92 -40.03
CA ALA A 340 -1.42 29.02 -38.60
C ALA A 340 -0.17 28.92 -37.72
N ILE A 341 0.76 28.02 -38.05
CA ILE A 341 2.05 27.89 -37.37
C ILE A 341 2.94 29.10 -37.62
N ALA A 342 3.07 29.53 -38.88
CA ALA A 342 3.90 30.67 -39.27
C ALA A 342 3.44 31.99 -38.64
N ALA A 343 2.13 32.19 -38.51
CA ALA A 343 1.55 33.36 -37.85
C ALA A 343 1.69 33.33 -36.32
N ASN A 344 1.97 32.16 -35.72
CA ASN A 344 2.04 31.97 -34.27
C ASN A 344 3.30 31.19 -33.84
N PRO A 345 4.51 31.70 -34.14
CA PRO A 345 5.76 30.95 -33.97
C PRO A 345 6.12 30.64 -32.50
N LEU A 346 5.56 31.40 -31.54
CA LEU A 346 5.81 31.24 -30.10
C LEU A 346 4.80 30.32 -29.38
N GLN A 347 3.78 29.82 -30.09
CA GLN A 347 2.67 29.11 -29.47
C GLN A 347 2.68 27.61 -29.79
N GLY A 348 2.48 26.79 -28.76
CA GLY A 348 2.44 25.34 -28.91
C GLY A 348 1.10 24.80 -29.40
N ILE A 349 1.08 23.52 -29.80
CA ILE A 349 -0.10 22.81 -30.33
C ILE A 349 -1.34 22.94 -29.43
N LYS A 350 -1.15 22.92 -28.10
CA LYS A 350 -2.25 23.07 -27.14
C LYS A 350 -2.95 24.42 -27.32
N TRP A 351 -2.18 25.49 -27.45
CA TRP A 351 -2.72 26.84 -27.64
C TRP A 351 -3.41 26.98 -28.99
N LEU A 352 -2.80 26.48 -30.08
CA LEU A 352 -3.41 26.50 -31.43
C LEU A 352 -4.78 25.80 -31.46
N ARG A 353 -4.94 24.73 -30.67
CA ARG A 353 -6.19 23.97 -30.56
C ARG A 353 -7.25 24.63 -29.67
N THR A 354 -6.86 25.38 -28.64
CA THR A 354 -7.83 25.94 -27.69
C THR A 354 -8.08 27.42 -27.91
N CYS A 355 -7.03 28.24 -27.94
CA CYS A 355 -7.11 29.70 -27.99
C CYS A 355 -6.94 30.23 -29.41
N GLY A 356 -6.17 29.54 -30.25
CA GLY A 356 -5.87 29.96 -31.62
C GLY A 356 -6.97 29.65 -32.65
N GLY A 357 -8.10 29.04 -32.27
CA GLY A 357 -9.21 28.78 -33.19
C GLY A 357 -9.00 27.65 -34.21
N PHE A 358 -7.84 26.98 -34.23
CA PHE A 358 -7.53 25.92 -35.19
C PHE A 358 -7.94 24.50 -34.72
N CYS A 359 -8.89 24.40 -33.79
CA CYS A 359 -9.35 23.12 -33.23
C CYS A 359 -9.93 22.20 -34.31
N ALA A 360 -10.84 22.72 -35.12
CA ALA A 360 -11.49 21.98 -36.19
C ALA A 360 -10.51 21.55 -37.28
N LEU A 361 -9.58 22.44 -37.64
CA LEU A 361 -8.50 22.18 -38.61
C LEU A 361 -7.56 21.07 -38.11
N TYR A 362 -7.12 21.14 -36.85
CA TYR A 362 -6.30 20.10 -36.23
C TYR A 362 -7.03 18.76 -36.17
N ALA A 363 -8.31 18.75 -35.76
CA ALA A 363 -9.11 17.53 -35.68
C ALA A 363 -9.34 16.91 -37.07
N TRP A 364 -9.49 17.73 -38.11
CA TRP A 364 -9.62 17.27 -39.48
C TRP A 364 -8.31 16.67 -40.02
N LEU A 365 -7.17 17.35 -39.84
CA LEU A 365 -5.86 16.84 -40.25
C LEU A 365 -5.42 15.62 -39.44
N TYR A 366 -5.80 15.52 -38.17
CA TYR A 366 -5.49 14.35 -37.35
C TYR A 366 -6.22 13.09 -37.83
N ARG A 367 -7.44 13.24 -38.36
CA ARG A 367 -8.24 12.12 -38.90
C ARG A 367 -7.83 11.74 -40.31
N ASN A 368 -7.46 12.72 -41.14
CA ASN A 368 -7.23 12.53 -42.57
C ASN A 368 -5.75 12.45 -42.96
N ASP A 369 -4.83 12.98 -42.15
CA ASP A 369 -3.40 13.09 -42.47
C ASP A 369 -2.49 13.18 -41.24
N ARG A 370 -2.62 12.18 -40.37
CA ARG A 370 -1.96 12.15 -39.07
C ARG A 370 -0.43 12.21 -39.16
N TYR A 371 0.17 11.53 -40.14
CA TYR A 371 1.62 11.47 -40.30
C TYR A 371 2.21 12.81 -40.73
N TRP A 372 1.60 13.50 -41.70
CA TRP A 372 2.03 14.84 -42.09
C TRP A 372 1.85 15.83 -40.94
N LEU A 373 0.72 15.76 -40.23
CA LEU A 373 0.46 16.60 -39.05
C LEU A 373 1.47 16.35 -37.94
N GLN A 374 1.97 15.12 -37.76
CA GLN A 374 3.01 14.81 -36.78
C GLN A 374 4.38 15.39 -37.14
N ARG A 375 4.71 15.44 -38.43
CA ARG A 375 5.95 16.04 -38.93
C ARG A 375 5.90 17.56 -39.02
N ASN A 376 4.72 18.16 -39.18
CA ASN A 376 4.51 19.61 -39.32
C ASN A 376 3.86 20.19 -38.06
N LYS A 377 4.45 19.90 -36.89
CA LYS A 377 4.06 20.52 -35.62
C LYS A 377 4.98 21.72 -35.35
N PRO A 378 4.47 22.79 -34.71
CA PRO A 378 5.38 23.75 -34.12
C PRO A 378 6.27 23.00 -33.12
N ASP A 379 7.57 23.30 -33.16
CA ASP A 379 8.49 22.75 -32.17
C ASP A 379 7.95 23.04 -30.78
N SER A 380 8.13 22.08 -29.87
CA SER A 380 7.75 22.29 -28.48
C SER A 380 8.58 23.48 -28.00
N VAL A 381 7.96 24.66 -27.94
CA VAL A 381 8.51 25.79 -27.21
C VAL A 381 8.64 25.28 -25.80
N TYR A 382 9.87 24.86 -25.47
CA TYR A 382 10.25 24.50 -24.14
C TYR A 382 10.07 25.80 -23.37
N ARG A 383 8.89 25.94 -22.74
CA ARG A 383 8.73 26.92 -21.70
C ARG A 383 9.71 26.47 -20.63
N TYR A 384 10.90 27.05 -20.69
CA TYR A 384 11.61 27.45 -19.50
C TYR A 384 10.64 28.42 -18.80
N GLU A 385 9.57 27.89 -18.20
CA GLU A 385 9.14 28.47 -16.95
C GLU A 385 10.43 28.46 -16.15
N LYS A 386 11.03 29.64 -15.98
CA LYS A 386 11.89 29.88 -14.83
C LYS A 386 11.07 29.31 -13.69
N ARG A 387 11.36 28.08 -13.27
CA ARG A 387 11.02 27.63 -11.92
C ARG A 387 11.57 28.78 -11.12
N GLN A 388 10.69 29.60 -10.57
CA GLN A 388 11.14 30.70 -9.74
C GLN A 388 12.14 30.04 -8.79
N LEU A 389 13.39 30.48 -8.87
CA LEU A 389 14.42 29.95 -8.01
C LEU A 389 13.91 30.30 -6.61
N ILE A 390 13.28 29.33 -5.95
CA ILE A 390 12.61 29.58 -4.69
C ILE A 390 13.74 29.96 -3.75
N ASP A 391 13.77 31.23 -3.37
CA ASP A 391 14.72 31.73 -2.39
C ASP A 391 14.34 31.17 -1.03
N TRP A 392 14.90 30.00 -0.73
CA TRP A 392 14.68 29.28 0.52
C TRP A 392 15.17 30.09 1.72
N LYS A 393 16.19 30.93 1.56
CA LYS A 393 16.72 31.77 2.63
C LYS A 393 15.71 32.87 3.00
N ARG A 394 15.13 33.54 2.00
CA ARG A 394 14.03 34.49 2.21
C ARG A 394 12.82 33.82 2.84
N ARG A 395 12.44 32.64 2.34
CA ARG A 395 11.28 31.88 2.87
C ARG A 395 11.47 31.40 4.30
N ASP A 396 12.70 31.01 4.67
CA ASP A 396 13.06 30.64 6.04
C ASP A 396 12.95 31.84 6.98
N ASN A 397 13.42 33.02 6.56
CA ASN A 397 13.26 34.25 7.34
C ASN A 397 11.79 34.69 7.51
N GLU A 398 11.00 34.62 6.44
CA GLU A 398 9.55 34.91 6.48
C GLU A 398 8.83 33.96 7.45
N MET A 399 9.23 32.69 7.46
CA MET A 399 8.67 31.70 8.37
C MET A 399 9.06 31.96 9.82
N VAL A 400 10.31 32.33 10.10
CA VAL A 400 10.75 32.72 11.44
C VAL A 400 9.97 33.94 11.95
N ASN A 401 9.76 34.95 11.12
CA ASN A 401 8.98 36.14 11.49
C ASN A 401 7.51 35.78 11.77
N HIS A 402 6.93 34.90 10.96
CA HIS A 402 5.58 34.36 11.19
C HIS A 402 5.50 33.62 12.54
N LEU A 403 6.48 32.77 12.85
CA LEU A 403 6.54 32.05 14.12
C LEU A 403 6.77 32.99 15.33
N LYS A 404 7.55 34.07 15.17
CA LYS A 404 7.70 35.10 16.21
C LYS A 404 6.38 35.81 16.48
N HIS A 405 5.68 36.22 15.44
CA HIS A 405 4.36 36.85 15.58
C HIS A 405 3.36 35.91 16.28
N LEU A 406 3.30 34.63 15.90
CA LEU A 406 2.46 33.65 16.59
C LEU A 406 2.85 33.44 18.07
N LYS A 407 4.13 33.63 18.42
CA LYS A 407 4.58 33.62 19.82
C LYS A 407 4.04 34.86 20.56
N GLU A 408 4.18 36.05 19.98
CA GLU A 408 3.73 37.33 20.56
C GLU A 408 2.22 37.37 20.80
N VAL A 409 1.44 36.86 19.85
CA VAL A 409 -0.03 36.78 19.95
C VAL A 409 -0.50 35.64 20.89
N GLY A 410 0.44 34.84 21.43
CA GLY A 410 0.14 33.77 22.39
C GLY A 410 -0.38 32.48 21.77
N SER A 411 -0.49 32.39 20.44
CA SER A 411 -0.97 31.19 19.73
C SER A 411 -0.04 29.99 19.87
N LEU A 412 1.24 30.20 20.20
CA LEU A 412 2.21 29.13 20.47
C LEU A 412 2.29 28.72 21.95
N ASN A 413 1.32 29.13 22.77
CA ASN A 413 1.26 28.77 24.18
C ASN A 413 0.21 27.68 24.44
N ASN A 414 0.67 26.46 24.75
CA ASN A 414 -0.21 25.37 25.14
C ASN A 414 -0.25 25.24 26.68
N LYS A 415 -1.20 25.93 27.32
CA LYS A 415 -1.35 25.86 28.78
C LYS A 415 -1.76 24.46 29.26
N SER A 416 -2.65 23.78 28.53
CA SER A 416 -3.22 22.47 28.91
C SER A 416 -2.38 21.28 28.44
N GLY A 417 -1.76 21.36 27.27
CA GLY A 417 -0.93 20.30 26.67
C GLY A 417 0.55 20.65 26.61
N ARG A 418 1.36 19.73 26.06
CA ARG A 418 2.79 19.97 25.82
C ARG A 418 3.00 20.78 24.54
N CYS A 419 3.86 21.81 24.60
CA CYS A 419 4.36 22.50 23.41
C CYS A 419 5.39 21.64 22.67
N SER A 420 4.98 20.54 22.04
CA SER A 420 5.92 19.67 21.30
C SER A 420 6.32 20.27 19.95
N MET A 421 7.47 19.85 19.38
CA MET A 421 7.89 20.19 18.02
C MET A 421 6.76 19.99 16.99
N SER A 422 6.12 18.82 17.02
CA SER A 422 5.01 18.51 16.11
C SER A 422 3.80 19.41 16.31
N TRP A 423 3.49 19.76 17.57
CA TRP A 423 2.39 20.66 17.89
C TRP A 423 2.68 22.08 17.39
N LEU A 424 3.89 22.61 17.61
CA LEU A 424 4.31 23.92 17.12
C LEU A 424 4.32 23.98 15.58
N ILE A 425 4.75 22.91 14.90
CA ILE A 425 4.68 22.80 13.43
C ILE A 425 3.22 22.79 12.96
N GLN A 426 2.31 22.13 13.68
CA GLN A 426 0.89 22.14 13.37
C GLN A 426 0.28 23.54 13.55
N GLN A 427 0.59 24.24 14.66
CA GLN A 427 0.09 25.58 14.96
C GLN A 427 0.65 26.66 14.02
N SER A 428 1.75 26.39 13.31
CA SER A 428 2.29 27.34 12.31
C SER A 428 1.34 27.62 11.13
N GLY A 429 0.32 26.79 10.91
CA GLY A 429 -0.58 26.86 9.75
C GLY A 429 0.08 26.46 8.42
N ARG A 430 1.37 26.10 8.44
CA ARG A 430 2.17 25.75 7.24
C ARG A 430 2.89 24.40 7.42
N ARG A 431 2.19 23.43 8.03
CA ARG A 431 2.69 22.08 8.33
C ARG A 431 3.42 21.42 7.16
N SER A 432 2.77 21.33 6.00
CA SER A 432 3.34 20.67 4.82
C SER A 432 4.64 21.31 4.32
N LEU A 433 4.81 22.61 4.52
CA LEU A 433 6.02 23.33 4.13
C LEU A 433 7.17 22.99 5.06
N LEU A 434 6.93 23.01 6.37
CA LEU A 434 7.92 22.71 7.39
C LEU A 434 8.29 21.22 7.40
N GLU A 435 7.33 20.30 7.35
CA GLU A 435 7.61 18.85 7.42
C GLU A 435 8.40 18.35 6.21
N LYS A 436 8.11 18.84 5.00
CA LYS A 436 8.73 18.37 3.74
C LYS A 436 10.04 19.07 3.39
N ASN A 437 10.35 20.21 4.00
CA ASN A 437 11.51 21.03 3.63
C ASN A 437 12.36 21.44 4.85
N GLN A 438 12.44 20.58 5.88
CA GLN A 438 13.21 20.85 7.10
C GLN A 438 14.68 21.20 6.79
N ASP A 439 15.30 20.45 5.87
CA ASP A 439 16.69 20.65 5.43
C ASP A 439 16.92 22.01 4.76
N LYS A 440 15.85 22.65 4.27
CA LYS A 440 15.90 23.95 3.56
C LYS A 440 15.41 25.12 4.42
N LEU A 441 14.95 24.86 5.65
CA LEU A 441 14.41 25.85 6.59
C LEU A 441 15.11 25.76 7.97
N PRO A 442 16.46 25.81 8.03
CA PRO A 442 17.21 25.56 9.25
C PRO A 442 16.91 26.57 10.38
N CYS A 443 16.68 27.85 10.06
CA CYS A 443 16.40 28.87 11.06
C CYS A 443 15.02 28.66 11.68
N SER A 444 14.01 28.33 10.87
CA SER A 444 12.67 28.01 11.34
C SER A 444 12.66 26.80 12.26
N ILE A 445 13.32 25.72 11.86
CA ILE A 445 13.40 24.50 12.67
C ILE A 445 14.15 24.75 13.99
N LYS A 446 15.25 25.52 13.96
CA LYS A 446 15.99 25.92 15.16
C LYS A 446 15.17 26.81 16.09
N PHE A 447 14.31 27.67 15.55
CA PHE A 447 13.40 28.49 16.36
C PHE A 447 12.34 27.62 17.04
N ILE A 448 11.72 26.70 16.30
CA ILE A 448 10.75 25.74 16.86
C ILE A 448 11.39 24.86 17.93
N SER A 449 12.62 24.38 17.71
CA SER A 449 13.31 23.52 18.70
C SER A 449 13.64 24.23 20.00
N ARG A 450 13.85 25.56 19.96
CA ARG A 450 14.05 26.37 21.17
C ARG A 450 12.75 26.58 21.94
N LEU A 451 11.62 26.65 21.25
CA LEU A 451 10.29 26.77 21.88
C LEU A 451 9.72 25.44 22.34
N ALA A 452 10.19 24.32 21.78
CA ALA A 452 9.65 23.01 22.06
C ALA A 452 9.98 22.56 23.49
N GLU A 453 8.93 22.22 24.23
CA GLU A 453 9.03 21.73 25.59
C GLU A 453 9.45 20.25 25.59
N SER A 454 10.55 19.94 26.27
CA SER A 454 10.99 18.56 26.43
C SER A 454 9.96 17.74 27.24
N PRO A 455 9.86 16.43 27.03
CA PRO A 455 8.96 15.58 27.83
C PRO A 455 9.25 15.64 29.34
N GLU A 456 10.49 15.91 29.75
CA GLU A 456 10.86 16.07 31.16
C GLU A 456 10.43 17.44 31.70
N SER A 457 10.68 18.52 30.95
CA SER A 457 10.24 19.88 31.31
C SER A 457 8.72 19.97 31.47
N TYR A 458 7.97 19.33 30.56
CA TYR A 458 6.52 19.26 30.65
C TYR A 458 6.03 18.53 31.90
N ARG A 459 6.69 17.43 32.29
CA ARG A 459 6.37 16.73 33.54
C ARG A 459 6.65 17.61 34.76
N LYS A 460 7.78 18.33 34.78
CA LYS A 460 8.11 19.27 35.86
C LYS A 460 7.07 20.39 35.96
N ARG A 461 6.66 20.99 34.85
CA ARG A 461 5.60 22.02 34.83
C ARG A 461 4.28 21.50 35.40
N ARG A 462 3.87 20.28 35.06
CA ARG A 462 2.65 19.67 35.62
C ARG A 462 2.77 19.36 37.11
N ILE A 463 3.97 19.02 37.59
CA ILE A 463 4.24 18.85 39.03
C ILE A 463 4.15 20.20 39.74
N ASP A 464 4.76 21.24 39.18
CA ASP A 464 4.74 22.59 39.76
C ASP A 464 3.28 23.09 39.88
N GLN A 465 2.50 22.99 38.80
CA GLN A 465 1.07 23.34 38.80
C GLN A 465 0.26 22.52 39.80
N ALA A 466 0.50 21.21 39.89
CA ALA A 466 -0.19 20.35 40.85
C ALA A 466 0.15 20.73 42.30
N ILE A 467 1.40 21.08 42.59
CA ILE A 467 1.83 21.51 43.92
C ILE A 467 1.21 22.86 44.28
N GLU A 468 1.22 23.83 43.36
CA GLU A 468 0.59 25.14 43.56
C GLU A 468 -0.90 25.00 43.88
N GLU A 469 -1.63 24.18 43.11
CA GLU A 469 -3.05 23.94 43.31
C GLU A 469 -3.33 23.21 44.64
N LEU A 470 -2.55 22.18 44.97
CA LEU A 470 -2.68 21.46 46.24
C LEU A 470 -2.37 22.37 47.44
N PHE A 471 -1.36 23.24 47.32
CA PHE A 471 -0.98 24.19 48.35
C PHE A 471 -2.04 25.28 48.56
N ALA A 472 -2.56 25.85 47.46
CA ALA A 472 -3.64 26.84 47.51
C ALA A 472 -4.93 26.29 48.14
N ASN A 473 -5.20 24.99 47.96
CA ASN A 473 -6.37 24.32 48.52
C ASN A 473 -6.11 23.68 49.91
N HIS A 474 -4.96 23.94 50.55
CA HIS A 474 -4.56 23.37 51.85
C HIS A 474 -4.59 21.83 51.92
N GLN A 475 -4.28 21.16 50.81
CA GLN A 475 -4.29 19.69 50.70
C GLN A 475 -2.92 19.07 51.00
N SER A 476 -2.90 17.76 51.32
CA SER A 476 -1.66 17.03 51.60
C SER A 476 -0.70 17.03 50.39
N LEU A 477 0.56 17.42 50.64
CA LEU A 477 1.65 17.42 49.67
C LEU A 477 2.45 16.10 49.68
N GLU A 478 1.79 14.97 49.93
CA GLU A 478 2.41 13.65 49.78
C GLU A 478 2.79 13.37 48.32
N THR A 479 3.93 12.70 48.13
CA THR A 479 4.52 12.50 46.79
C THR A 479 3.56 11.78 45.83
N TRP A 480 2.80 10.80 46.33
CA TRP A 480 1.83 10.08 45.51
C TRP A 480 0.59 10.94 45.15
N VAL A 481 0.17 11.87 46.03
CA VAL A 481 -0.93 12.81 45.76
C VAL A 481 -0.54 13.75 44.63
N ILE A 482 0.67 14.32 44.72
CA ILE A 482 1.26 15.20 43.70
C ILE A 482 1.36 14.47 42.35
N LEU A 483 1.90 13.25 42.33
CA LEU A 483 2.05 12.46 41.10
C LEU A 483 0.70 12.10 40.46
N ARG A 484 -0.32 11.81 41.28
CA ARG A 484 -1.68 11.51 40.82
C ARG A 484 -2.35 12.75 40.23
N LYS A 485 -2.30 13.88 40.93
CA LYS A 485 -2.87 15.17 40.47
C LYS A 485 -2.16 15.68 39.22
N ALA A 486 -0.83 15.58 39.18
CA ALA A 486 -0.02 15.87 38.00
C ALA A 486 -0.17 14.85 36.86
N GLY A 487 -0.96 13.78 37.03
CA GLY A 487 -1.22 12.74 36.04
C GLY A 487 0.04 12.10 35.45
N ILE A 488 1.01 11.75 36.31
CA ILE A 488 2.26 11.09 35.92
C ILE A 488 2.14 9.58 36.14
N ARG A 489 2.19 8.83 35.03
CA ARG A 489 2.14 7.35 35.04
C ARG A 489 3.36 6.75 35.74
N LYS A 490 3.19 5.55 36.32
CA LYS A 490 4.20 4.83 37.13
C LYS A 490 5.55 4.68 36.41
N GLU A 491 5.50 4.35 35.13
CA GLU A 491 6.64 4.24 34.19
C GLU A 491 7.52 5.51 34.08
N TYR A 492 6.99 6.70 34.41
CA TYR A 492 7.74 7.97 34.33
C TYR A 492 8.14 8.55 35.70
N GLN A 493 7.90 7.82 36.79
CA GLN A 493 8.24 8.19 38.17
C GLN A 493 9.72 7.89 38.48
N THR A 494 10.61 8.45 37.66
CA THR A 494 12.06 8.25 37.80
C THR A 494 12.62 8.87 39.09
N PRO A 495 13.79 8.40 39.59
CA PRO A 495 14.46 9.02 40.74
C PRO A 495 14.71 10.52 40.58
N SER A 496 14.95 11.01 39.36
CA SER A 496 15.10 12.44 39.05
C SER A 496 13.83 13.24 39.34
N ILE A 497 12.65 12.70 38.98
CA ILE A 497 11.35 13.34 39.23
C ILE A 497 11.02 13.34 40.72
N ILE A 498 11.29 12.24 41.42
CA ILE A 498 11.06 12.15 42.87
C ILE A 498 11.99 13.13 43.60
N LYS A 499 13.27 13.22 43.21
CA LYS A 499 14.22 14.20 43.74
C LYS A 499 13.76 15.64 43.49
N TYR A 500 13.17 15.92 42.33
CA TYR A 500 12.58 17.22 41.99
C TYR A 500 11.40 17.57 42.90
N ILE A 501 10.44 16.67 43.11
CA ILE A 501 9.31 16.86 44.02
C ILE A 501 9.80 17.11 45.45
N ASN A 502 10.76 16.31 45.93
CA ASN A 502 11.32 16.48 47.28
C ASN A 502 12.03 17.83 47.45
N LYS A 503 12.72 18.30 46.41
CA LYS A 503 13.35 19.64 46.40
C LYS A 503 12.30 20.76 46.52
N LEU A 504 11.17 20.64 45.82
CA LEU A 504 10.09 21.63 45.89
C LEU A 504 9.38 21.63 47.24
N LYS A 505 9.09 20.45 47.79
CA LYS A 505 8.53 20.30 49.14
C LYS A 505 9.41 20.96 50.20
N ARG A 506 10.73 20.77 50.13
CA ARG A 506 11.70 21.41 51.04
C ARG A 506 11.72 22.93 50.92
N LYS A 507 11.54 23.48 49.71
CA LYS A 507 11.46 24.93 49.51
C LYS A 507 10.20 25.52 50.13
N LEU A 508 9.06 24.85 49.99
CA LEU A 508 7.79 25.28 50.59
C LEU A 508 7.81 25.23 52.12
N SER A 509 8.48 24.23 52.73
CA SER A 509 8.65 24.16 54.19
C SER A 509 9.57 25.24 54.76
N LEU A 510 10.38 25.91 53.94
CA LEU A 510 11.32 26.95 54.36
C LEU A 510 10.78 28.38 54.20
N GLY A 511 9.49 28.55 53.86
CA GLY A 511 8.83 29.88 53.81
C GLY A 511 9.30 30.80 52.68
N VAL A 512 10.05 30.30 51.69
CA VAL A 512 10.51 31.12 50.56
C VAL A 512 9.37 31.23 49.53
N THR A 513 8.74 32.39 49.47
CA THR A 513 7.73 32.73 48.46
C THR A 513 8.30 32.57 47.05
N TYR A 514 7.56 31.83 46.23
CA TYR A 514 7.89 31.53 44.84
C TYR A 514 7.68 32.81 44.00
N ILE A 515 8.75 33.50 43.61
CA ILE A 515 8.71 34.46 42.50
C ILE A 515 9.33 33.76 41.29
N ILE A 516 8.49 33.32 40.35
CA ILE A 516 8.94 32.88 39.03
C ILE A 516 9.01 34.13 38.13
N PRO A 517 10.12 34.37 37.40
CA PRO A 517 10.18 35.42 36.40
C PRO A 517 9.16 35.12 35.29
N GLN A 518 8.28 36.07 35.00
CA GLN A 518 7.46 36.00 33.79
C GLN A 518 8.40 36.00 32.58
N SER A 519 8.40 34.90 31.82
CA SER A 519 9.13 34.80 30.56
C SER A 519 8.37 35.60 29.48
N THR A 520 8.96 36.72 29.05
CA THR A 520 8.65 37.40 27.79
C THR A 520 9.14 36.61 26.56
#